data_AF-A0A6A9T9G4-F1
#
_entry.id   AF-A0A6A9T9G4-F1
#
_cell.length_a   1.000
_cell.length_b   1.000
_cell.length_c   1.000
_cell.angle_alpha   90.00
_cell.angle_beta   90.00
_cell.angle_gamma   90.00
#
_symmetry.space_group_name_H-M   'P 1'
#
loop_
_entity.id
_entity.type
_entity.pdbx_description
1 polymer ?
#
loop_
_entity_poly.entity_id
_entity_poly.type
_entity_poly.pdbx_seq_one_letter_code
_entity_poly.pdbx_strand_id
1 'polypeptide(L)' 'MAGIDEVTLFEAGDHSYQRSIVFAIVVATAFLALVAGVVTVANGVNPGLGIGLLVVGFGLLGGSAAVATGMVDEALFE' A
#
# COMPACT_ATOMS: atom_id res chain seq x y z
N MET A 1 -5.48 40.50 -12.03
CA MET A 1 -6.30 39.27 -12.02
C MET A 1 -5.40 38.15 -11.51
N ALA A 2 -5.34 37.99 -10.20
CA ALA A 2 -4.61 36.94 -9.50
C ALA A 2 -5.66 36.15 -8.73
N GLY A 3 -5.76 34.84 -8.94
CA GLY A 3 -6.81 34.04 -8.31
C GLY A 3 -7.11 32.69 -8.93
N ILE A 4 -6.37 32.24 -9.95
CA ILE A 4 -6.57 30.92 -10.56
C ILE A 4 -5.41 29.95 -10.25
N ASP A 5 -4.30 30.45 -9.70
CA ASP A 5 -3.08 29.65 -9.47
C ASP A 5 -3.09 28.95 -8.10
N GLU A 6 -3.80 29.52 -7.12
CA GLU A 6 -3.73 29.05 -5.73
C GLU A 6 -4.72 27.90 -5.44
N VAL A 7 -5.92 27.92 -6.05
CA VAL A 7 -6.96 26.88 -5.80
C VAL A 7 -6.57 25.52 -6.40
N THR A 8 -5.86 25.49 -7.53
CA THR A 8 -5.40 24.23 -8.15
C THR A 8 -4.21 23.59 -7.44
N LEU A 9 -3.44 24.37 -6.68
CA LEU A 9 -2.27 23.89 -5.94
C LEU A 9 -2.64 23.20 -4.62
N PHE A 10 -3.74 23.62 -3.97
CA PHE A 10 -4.22 22.97 -2.74
C PHE A 10 -4.89 21.61 -3.02
N GLU A 11 -5.62 21.46 -4.13
CA GLU A 11 -6.32 20.21 -4.46
C GLU A 11 -5.39 19.12 -5.04
N ALA A 12 -4.28 19.52 -5.67
CA ALA A 12 -3.20 18.61 -6.07
C ALA A 12 -2.38 18.08 -4.86
N GLY A 13 -2.33 18.86 -3.77
CA GLY A 13 -1.69 18.46 -2.52
C GLY A 13 -2.44 17.33 -1.79
N ASP A 14 -3.77 17.37 -1.79
CA ASP A 14 -4.58 16.39 -1.06
C ASP A 14 -4.56 15.00 -1.71
N HIS A 15 -4.63 14.91 -3.03
CA HIS A 15 -4.54 13.61 -3.73
C HIS A 15 -3.15 12.96 -3.57
N SER A 16 -2.08 13.77 -3.61
CA SER A 16 -0.72 13.26 -3.41
C SER A 16 -0.45 12.83 -1.95
N TYR A 17 -1.00 13.56 -0.98
CA TYR A 17 -0.94 13.20 0.44
C TYR A 17 -1.75 11.93 0.74
N GLN A 18 -2.97 11.83 0.21
CA GLN A 18 -3.83 10.65 0.36
C GLN A 18 -3.18 9.39 -0.25
N ARG A 19 -2.58 9.50 -1.44
CA ARG A 19 -1.87 8.39 -2.09
C ARG A 19 -0.61 7.97 -1.31
N SER A 20 0.08 8.91 -0.69
CA SER A 20 1.20 8.64 0.22
C SER A 20 0.76 7.87 1.48
N ILE A 21 -0.36 8.27 2.10
CA ILE A 21 -0.93 7.56 3.25
C ILE A 21 -1.35 6.13 2.88
N VAL A 22 -2.07 5.96 1.76
CA VAL A 22 -2.50 4.64 1.29
C VAL A 22 -1.30 3.75 1.02
N PHE A 23 -0.25 4.27 0.36
CA PHE A 23 1.00 3.55 0.16
C PHE A 23 1.64 3.12 1.48
N ALA A 24 1.76 4.04 2.45
CA ALA A 24 2.34 3.74 3.76
C ALA A 24 1.56 2.66 4.52
N ILE A 25 0.22 2.71 4.48
CA ILE A 25 -0.65 1.68 5.08
C ILE A 25 -0.40 0.33 4.41
N VAL A 26 -0.42 0.26 3.08
CA VAL A 26 -0.19 -1.00 2.34
C VAL A 26 1.18 -1.58 2.68
N VAL A 27 2.23 -0.76 2.73
CA VAL A 27 3.59 -1.19 3.11
C VAL A 27 3.63 -1.71 4.54
N ALA A 28 3.00 -1.00 5.49
CA ALA A 28 2.95 -1.44 6.89
C ALA A 28 2.17 -2.75 7.05
N THR A 29 1.02 -2.89 6.37
CA THR A 29 0.24 -4.13 6.36
C THR A 29 1.02 -5.29 5.75
N ALA A 30 1.74 -5.05 4.64
CA ALA A 30 2.56 -6.06 4.00
C ALA A 30 3.68 -6.54 4.93
N PHE A 31 4.37 -5.61 5.59
CA PHE A 31 5.40 -5.94 6.58
C PHE A 31 4.84 -6.75 7.74
N LEU A 32 3.69 -6.33 8.29
CA LEU A 32 3.03 -7.05 9.38
C LEU A 32 2.63 -8.47 8.97
N ALA A 33 2.10 -8.66 7.76
CA ALA A 33 1.75 -9.97 7.22
C ALA A 33 2.99 -10.88 7.08
N LEU A 34 4.12 -10.33 6.62
CA LEU A 34 5.38 -11.08 6.54
C LEU A 34 5.86 -11.52 7.93
N VAL A 35 5.91 -10.60 8.90
CA VAL A 35 6.34 -10.91 10.27
C VAL A 35 5.42 -11.95 10.91
N ALA A 36 4.10 -11.76 10.79
CA ALA A 36 3.12 -12.73 11.30
C ALA A 36 3.28 -14.10 10.62
N GLY A 37 3.53 -14.13 9.32
CA GLY A 37 3.79 -15.36 8.56
C GLY A 37 5.04 -16.10 9.07
N VAL A 38 6.18 -15.40 9.18
CA VAL A 38 7.43 -15.96 9.69
C VAL A 38 7.24 -16.50 11.11
N VAL A 39 6.64 -15.72 12.01
CA VAL A 39 6.39 -16.13 13.40
C VAL A 39 5.48 -17.36 13.45
N THR A 40 4.44 -17.41 12.61
CA THR A 40 3.51 -18.55 12.56
C THR A 40 4.19 -19.83 12.09
N VAL A 41 5.06 -19.74 11.07
CA VAL A 41 5.87 -20.88 10.59
C VAL A 41 6.90 -21.30 11.65
N ALA A 42 7.62 -20.34 12.25
CA ALA A 42 8.68 -20.61 13.22
C ALA A 42 8.16 -21.26 14.50
N ASN A 43 6.96 -20.88 14.95
CA ASN A 43 6.33 -21.48 16.14
C ASN A 43 5.57 -22.78 15.84
N GLY A 44 5.52 -23.23 14.59
CA GLY A 44 4.86 -24.49 14.22
C GLY A 44 3.36 -24.54 14.47
N VAL A 45 2.71 -23.38 14.67
CA VAL A 45 1.28 -23.29 15.01
C VAL A 45 0.42 -23.82 13.85
N ASN A 46 0.67 -23.29 12.65
CA ASN A 46 0.05 -23.79 11.42
C ASN A 46 0.87 -23.31 10.20
N PRO A 47 1.67 -24.19 9.58
CA PRO A 47 2.54 -23.79 8.47
C PRO A 47 1.74 -23.32 7.24
N GLY A 48 0.51 -23.82 7.04
CA GLY A 48 -0.36 -23.39 5.94
C GLY A 48 -0.80 -21.93 6.08
N LEU A 49 -1.21 -21.52 7.30
CA LEU A 49 -1.51 -20.12 7.60
C LEU A 49 -0.27 -19.24 7.51
N GLY A 50 0.87 -19.73 8.00
CA GLY A 50 2.14 -19.01 7.93
C GLY A 50 2.57 -18.73 6.48
N ILE A 51 2.53 -19.74 5.61
CA ILE A 51 2.82 -19.59 4.17
C ILE A 51 1.80 -18.66 3.51
N GLY A 52 0.52 -18.78 3.83
CA GLY A 52 -0.52 -17.89 3.31
C GLY A 52 -0.26 -16.41 3.64
N LEU A 53 0.11 -16.12 4.89
CA LEU A 53 0.48 -14.76 5.33
C LEU A 53 1.73 -14.24 4.60
N LEU A 54 2.72 -15.10 4.34
CA LEU A 54 3.90 -14.73 3.56
C LEU A 54 3.53 -14.37 2.11
N VAL A 55 2.71 -15.19 1.45
CA VAL A 55 2.24 -14.93 0.07
C VAL A 55 1.46 -13.61 0.01
N VAL A 56 0.58 -13.35 0.98
CA VAL A 56 -0.15 -12.08 1.07
C VAL A 56 0.81 -10.90 1.27
N GLY A 57 1.78 -11.02 2.18
CA GLY A 57 2.78 -9.98 2.43
C GLY A 57 3.62 -9.65 1.18
N PHE A 58 4.12 -10.66 0.48
CA PHE A 58 4.83 -10.46 -0.79
C PHE A 58 3.92 -9.93 -1.90
N GLY A 59 2.67 -10.38 -1.95
CA GLY A 59 1.67 -9.87 -2.90
C GLY A 59 1.35 -8.39 -2.70
N LEU A 60 1.20 -7.95 -1.45
CA LEU A 60 1.00 -6.54 -1.11
C LEU A 60 2.24 -5.68 -1.40
N LEU A 61 3.45 -6.21 -1.22
CA LEU A 61 4.69 -5.52 -1.65
C LEU A 61 4.80 -5.42 -3.17
N GLY A 62 4.38 -6.46 -3.91
CA GLY A 62 4.30 -6.40 -5.36
C GLY A 62 3.25 -5.39 -5.83
N GLY A 63 2.10 -5.34 -5.16
CA GLY A 63 1.02 -4.39 -5.44
C GLY A 63 1.38 -2.95 -5.06
N SER A 64 2.16 -2.73 -4.01
CA SER A 64 2.61 -1.39 -3.62
C SER A 64 3.57 -0.77 -4.63
N ALA A 65 4.34 -1.59 -5.37
CA ALA A 65 5.12 -1.12 -6.51
C ALA A 65 4.22 -0.60 -7.66
N ALA A 66 3.06 -1.20 -7.89
CA ALA A 66 2.07 -0.70 -8.84
C ALA A 66 1.41 0.61 -8.36
N VAL A 67 1.13 0.72 -7.05
CA VAL A 67 0.63 1.97 -6.44
C VAL A 67 1.68 3.09 -6.54
N ALA A 68 2.96 2.79 -6.36
CA ALA A 68 4.05 3.77 -6.45
C ALA A 68 4.32 4.23 -7.90
N THR A 69 4.13 3.37 -8.90
CA THR A 69 4.38 3.68 -10.32
C THR A 69 3.25 4.43 -11.02
N GLY A 70 2.11 4.65 -10.36
CA GLY A 70 1.00 5.43 -10.92
C GLY A 70 0.02 4.63 -11.77
N MET A 71 0.23 3.31 -11.94
CA MET A 71 -0.69 2.45 -12.67
C MET A 71 -2.06 2.29 -12.00
N VAL A 72 -2.19 2.63 -10.71
CA VAL A 72 -3.42 2.43 -9.95
C VAL A 72 -4.38 3.62 -10.03
N ASP A 73 -3.93 4.80 -10.51
CA ASP A 73 -4.82 5.95 -10.71
C ASP A 73 -5.92 5.66 -11.75
N GLU A 74 -5.60 4.93 -12.83
CA GLU A 74 -6.56 4.59 -13.89
C GLU A 74 -7.63 3.57 -13.44
N ALA A 75 -7.37 2.80 -12.38
CA ALA A 75 -8.24 1.68 -11.96
C ALA A 75 -9.13 1.98 -10.75
N LEU A 76 -8.84 3.04 -9.99
CA LEU A 76 -9.58 3.41 -8.78
C LEU A 76 -10.37 4.72 -8.90
N PHE A 77 -10.14 5.52 -9.95
CA PHE A 77 -10.74 6.85 -10.11
C PHE A 77 -11.48 7.06 -11.45
N GLU A 78 -11.85 5.99 -12.17
CA GLU A 78 -12.86 6.07 -13.26
C GLU A 78 -14.29 5.91 -12.73
#